data_AF-A0A6A6IPA8-F1
#
_entry.id   AF-A0A6A6IPA8-F1
#
_cell.length_a   1.000
_cell.length_b   1.000
_cell.length_c   1.000
_cell.angle_alpha   90.00
_cell.angle_beta   90.00
_cell.angle_gamma   90.00
#
_symmetry.space_group_name_H-M   'P 1'
#
loop_
_entity.id
_entity.type
_entity.pdbx_description
1 polymer ?
#
loop_
_entity_poly.entity_id
_entity_poly.type
_entity_poly.pdbx_seq_one_letter_code
_entity_poly.pdbx_strand_id
1 'polypeptide(L)'
;MRSSTLALLAPFMVATAMAGCYSGGAEGNKKTALDSLSITCKQIGGYYVSHQKRDTCVSVKDAGVSWYFEVKNDNGDGRSLSVDTCVSGLKTEIEGCPKGGRNTKDGWQFIADPNAGSCTDIDFTNNQKRELSLIDSHGGPSKAKPAMMRRDAPNVPSKAFVEGDLLFVVDSGMSAHEE
;
A
#
# COMPACT_ATOMS: atom_id res chain seq x y z
N MET A 1 51.00 -9.05 -49.75
CA MET A 1 50.01 -8.06 -49.30
C MET A 1 49.42 -8.55 -47.99
N ARG A 2 49.72 -7.89 -46.86
CA ARG A 2 49.22 -8.25 -45.53
C ARG A 2 47.97 -7.41 -45.26
N SER A 3 46.81 -8.05 -45.18
CA SER A 3 45.52 -7.40 -44.98
C SER A 3 45.19 -7.46 -43.48
N SER A 4 45.24 -6.31 -42.81
CA SER A 4 44.89 -6.17 -41.40
C SER A 4 43.39 -5.85 -41.28
N THR A 5 42.60 -6.80 -40.77
CA THR A 5 41.19 -6.61 -40.43
C THR A 5 41.08 -5.93 -39.06
N LEU A 6 40.60 -4.68 -39.04
CA LEU A 6 40.20 -3.96 -37.84
C LEU A 6 38.80 -4.43 -37.42
N ALA A 7 38.70 -5.14 -36.29
CA ALA A 7 37.43 -5.50 -35.67
C ALA A 7 36.94 -4.33 -34.80
N LEU A 8 35.86 -3.68 -35.24
CA LEU A 8 35.11 -2.68 -34.46
C LEU A 8 34.31 -3.38 -33.36
N LEU A 9 34.74 -3.23 -32.10
CA LEU A 9 33.97 -3.58 -30.91
C LEU A 9 32.89 -2.50 -30.70
N ALA A 10 31.65 -2.79 -31.09
CA ALA A 10 30.50 -1.95 -30.75
C ALA A 10 30.10 -2.19 -29.28
N PRO A 11 29.92 -1.13 -28.46
CA PRO A 11 29.45 -1.29 -27.10
C PRO A 11 27.97 -1.70 -27.10
N PHE A 12 27.68 -2.88 -26.56
CA PHE A 12 26.33 -3.31 -26.23
C PHE A 12 25.79 -2.41 -25.10
N MET A 13 24.88 -1.48 -25.42
CA MET A 13 24.06 -0.84 -24.40
C MET A 13 23.10 -1.89 -23.84
N VAL A 14 23.43 -2.44 -22.67
CA VAL A 14 22.49 -3.25 -21.90
C VAL A 14 21.41 -2.30 -21.37
N ALA A 15 20.23 -2.32 -22.01
CA ALA A 15 19.05 -1.70 -21.45
C ALA A 15 18.71 -2.43 -20.13
N THR A 16 19.09 -1.84 -19.00
CA THR A 16 18.62 -2.27 -17.69
C THR A 16 17.11 -2.11 -17.70
N ALA A 17 16.38 -3.23 -17.69
CA ALA A 17 14.93 -3.25 -17.58
C ALA A 17 14.56 -2.56 -16.26
N MET A 18 14.22 -1.28 -16.34
CA MET A 18 13.55 -0.61 -15.24
C MET A 18 12.13 -1.17 -15.21
N ALA A 19 11.78 -1.76 -14.07
CA ALA A 19 10.52 -1.51 -13.41
C ALA A 19 9.63 -0.47 -14.12
N GLY A 20 8.41 -0.85 -14.44
CA GLY A 20 7.51 0.02 -15.20
C GLY A 20 7.07 1.20 -14.36
N CYS A 21 7.68 2.37 -14.56
CA CYS A 21 7.12 3.62 -14.07
C CYS A 21 5.78 3.89 -14.75
N TYR A 22 4.79 4.37 -14.00
CA TYR A 22 3.51 4.75 -14.56
C TYR A 22 3.64 6.05 -15.38
N SER A 23 2.98 6.09 -16.54
CA SER A 23 2.98 7.24 -17.44
C SER A 23 1.90 8.28 -17.09
N GLY A 24 0.87 7.87 -16.35
CA GLY A 24 -0.28 8.68 -15.93
C GLY A 24 -0.51 8.59 -14.42
N GLY A 25 -1.54 9.28 -13.93
CA GLY A 25 -1.86 9.34 -12.50
C GLY A 25 -1.39 10.63 -11.82
N ALA A 26 -1.54 10.67 -10.49
CA ALA A 26 -1.13 11.80 -9.68
C ALA A 26 0.39 11.81 -9.48
N GLU A 27 0.93 12.96 -9.09
CA GLU A 27 2.27 13.02 -8.50
C GLU A 27 2.09 13.12 -6.98
N GLY A 28 2.75 12.23 -6.25
CA GLY A 28 2.68 12.19 -4.79
C GLY A 28 3.83 12.90 -4.13
N ASN A 29 3.62 13.36 -2.88
CA ASN A 29 4.72 13.85 -2.05
C ASN A 29 5.64 12.67 -1.70
N LYS A 30 6.81 12.60 -2.37
CA LYS A 30 7.79 11.53 -2.17
C LYS A 30 8.33 11.49 -0.74
N LYS A 31 8.52 12.64 -0.09
CA LYS A 31 9.01 12.69 1.29
C LYS A 31 8.04 11.98 2.23
N THR A 32 6.75 12.27 2.13
CA THR A 32 5.75 11.58 2.96
C THR A 32 5.75 10.08 2.71
N ALA A 33 5.81 9.64 1.45
CA ALA A 33 5.88 8.23 1.12
C ALA A 33 7.10 7.54 1.73
N LEU A 34 8.28 8.19 1.64
CA LEU A 34 9.52 7.67 2.22
C LEU A 34 9.45 7.60 3.75
N ASP A 35 8.93 8.65 4.40
CA ASP A 35 8.78 8.71 5.85
C ASP A 35 7.81 7.63 6.37
N SER A 36 6.82 7.22 5.58
CA SER A 36 5.86 6.17 5.97
C SER A 36 6.37 4.74 5.79
N LEU A 37 7.43 4.51 4.99
CA LEU A 37 7.87 3.15 4.62
C LEU A 37 8.18 2.25 5.81
N SER A 38 8.77 2.77 6.88
CA SER A 38 9.12 1.96 8.07
C SER A 38 7.86 1.36 8.71
N ILE A 39 6.79 2.14 8.82
CA ILE A 39 5.52 1.70 9.40
C ILE A 39 4.79 0.80 8.41
N THR A 40 4.65 1.23 7.15
CA THR A 40 4.04 0.46 6.07
C THR A 40 4.63 -0.95 5.97
N CYS A 41 5.96 -1.06 5.92
CA CYS A 41 6.64 -2.35 5.78
C CYS A 41 6.61 -3.22 7.03
N LYS A 42 6.43 -2.64 8.23
CA LYS A 42 6.13 -3.42 9.43
C LYS A 42 4.70 -3.98 9.40
N GLN A 43 3.75 -3.25 8.80
CA GLN A 43 2.35 -3.68 8.69
C GLN A 43 2.17 -4.77 7.65
N ILE A 44 2.71 -4.58 6.43
CA ILE A 44 2.52 -5.53 5.33
C ILE A 44 3.61 -6.60 5.27
N GLY A 45 4.66 -6.50 6.09
CA GLY A 45 5.74 -7.50 6.19
C GLY A 45 5.30 -8.86 6.73
N GLY A 46 6.23 -9.81 6.81
CA GLY A 46 5.99 -11.14 7.39
C GLY A 46 5.85 -12.25 6.34
N TYR A 47 5.26 -13.38 6.72
CA TYR A 47 5.15 -14.54 5.84
C TYR A 47 4.03 -14.40 4.82
N TYR A 48 4.34 -14.69 3.55
CA TYR A 48 3.40 -14.73 2.44
C TYR A 48 3.31 -16.15 1.90
N VAL A 49 2.10 -16.64 1.64
CA VAL A 49 1.93 -17.84 0.79
C VAL A 49 2.25 -17.50 -0.67
N SER A 50 2.36 -18.50 -1.53
CA SER A 50 2.60 -18.29 -2.97
C SER A 50 1.55 -17.35 -3.55
N HIS A 51 2.01 -16.37 -4.35
CA HIS A 51 1.16 -15.38 -5.02
C HIS A 51 0.28 -14.51 -4.11
N GLN A 52 0.43 -14.60 -2.78
CA GLN A 52 -0.25 -13.70 -1.86
C GLN A 52 0.21 -12.27 -2.10
N LYS A 53 -0.75 -11.37 -1.92
CA LYS A 53 -0.61 -9.93 -2.01
C LYS A 53 -1.06 -9.31 -0.70
N ARG A 54 -0.40 -8.24 -0.29
CA ARG A 54 -0.88 -7.34 0.77
C ARG A 54 -0.61 -5.92 0.37
N ASP A 55 -1.45 -5.04 0.86
CA ASP A 55 -1.41 -3.64 0.51
C ASP A 55 -1.83 -2.75 1.66
N THR A 56 -1.49 -1.47 1.53
CA THR A 56 -1.92 -0.43 2.46
C THR A 56 -1.97 0.91 1.74
N CYS A 57 -2.75 1.82 2.28
CA CYS A 57 -2.87 3.17 1.79
C CYS A 57 -2.41 4.16 2.86
N VAL A 58 -1.59 5.12 2.47
CA VAL A 58 -1.09 6.21 3.32
C VAL A 58 -1.60 7.55 2.80
N SER A 59 -2.41 8.24 3.61
CA SER A 59 -2.89 9.59 3.31
C SER A 59 -2.17 10.66 4.11
N VAL A 60 -2.02 11.82 3.49
CA VAL A 60 -1.75 13.08 4.18
C VAL A 60 -3.05 13.87 4.21
N LYS A 61 -3.50 14.26 5.41
CA LYS A 61 -4.80 14.91 5.63
C LYS A 61 -5.05 16.15 4.76
N ASP A 62 -3.99 16.80 4.26
CA ASP A 62 -4.08 18.08 3.56
C ASP A 62 -3.59 18.06 2.11
N ALA A 63 -3.19 16.90 1.57
CA ALA A 63 -2.55 16.84 0.24
C ALA A 63 -3.50 16.48 -0.91
N GLY A 64 -4.70 15.95 -0.63
CA GLY A 64 -5.61 15.46 -1.67
C GLY A 64 -5.01 14.36 -2.55
N VAL A 65 -3.89 13.76 -2.12
CA VAL A 65 -3.18 12.65 -2.76
C VAL A 65 -2.81 11.65 -1.66
N SER A 66 -2.96 10.38 -1.97
CA SER A 66 -2.63 9.25 -1.12
C SER A 66 -1.65 8.33 -1.85
N TRP A 67 -0.85 7.61 -1.09
CA TRP A 67 0.04 6.59 -1.63
C TRP A 67 -0.54 5.21 -1.37
N TYR A 68 -0.75 4.46 -2.44
CA TYR A 68 -1.06 3.04 -2.38
C TYR A 68 0.25 2.24 -2.47
N PHE A 69 0.47 1.35 -1.52
CA PHE A 69 1.60 0.45 -1.49
C PHE A 69 1.10 -0.99 -1.56
N GLU A 70 1.69 -1.78 -2.44
CA GLU A 70 1.36 -3.20 -2.57
C GLU A 70 2.64 -4.01 -2.68
N VAL A 71 2.64 -5.16 -2.01
CA VAL A 71 3.68 -6.18 -2.17
C VAL A 71 3.04 -7.53 -2.45
N LYS A 72 3.59 -8.25 -3.43
CA LYS A 72 3.16 -9.59 -3.80
C LYS A 72 4.35 -10.55 -3.79
N ASN A 73 4.16 -11.73 -3.21
CA ASN A 73 5.09 -12.84 -3.37
C ASN A 73 4.90 -13.44 -4.77
N ASP A 74 5.81 -13.15 -5.71
CA ASP A 74 5.69 -13.63 -7.09
C ASP A 74 6.30 -15.02 -7.30
N ASN A 75 6.71 -15.71 -6.22
CA ASN A 75 7.24 -17.08 -6.28
C ASN A 75 6.11 -18.12 -6.18
N GLY A 76 6.42 -19.33 -6.65
CA GLY A 76 5.56 -20.51 -6.52
C GLY A 76 5.45 -21.08 -5.10
N ASP A 77 6.30 -20.63 -4.17
CA ASP A 77 6.35 -21.10 -2.78
C ASP A 77 6.17 -19.95 -1.78
N GLY A 78 5.83 -20.30 -0.54
CA GLY A 78 5.69 -19.33 0.55
C GLY A 78 7.03 -18.86 1.10
N ARG A 79 7.11 -17.58 1.50
CA ARG A 79 8.34 -16.95 2.00
C ARG A 79 8.05 -15.72 2.85
N SER A 80 9.01 -15.35 3.69
CA SER A 80 8.93 -14.15 4.53
C SER A 80 9.51 -12.92 3.84
N LEU A 81 8.74 -11.83 3.86
CA LEU A 81 9.17 -10.49 3.47
C LEU A 81 9.78 -9.79 4.70
N SER A 82 11.08 -9.48 4.64
CA SER A 82 11.71 -8.65 5.66
C SER A 82 11.33 -7.18 5.48
N VAL A 83 11.36 -6.42 6.59
CA VAL A 83 11.13 -4.97 6.57
C VAL A 83 12.12 -4.29 5.62
N ASP A 84 13.41 -4.63 5.68
CA ASP A 84 14.44 -4.02 4.82
C ASP A 84 14.20 -4.30 3.33
N THR A 85 13.78 -5.51 2.98
CA THR A 85 13.45 -5.88 1.59
C THR A 85 12.25 -5.07 1.09
N CYS A 86 11.21 -4.96 1.92
CA CYS A 86 10.04 -4.15 1.63
C CYS A 86 10.39 -2.67 1.43
N VAL A 87 11.17 -2.09 2.37
CA VAL A 87 11.58 -0.69 2.30
C VAL A 87 12.41 -0.45 1.05
N SER A 88 13.41 -1.30 0.77
CA SER A 88 14.26 -1.16 -0.42
C SER A 88 13.46 -1.27 -1.73
N GLY A 89 12.50 -2.20 -1.78
CA GLY A 89 11.66 -2.42 -2.96
C GLY A 89 10.78 -1.21 -3.25
N LEU A 90 9.98 -0.78 -2.28
CA LEU A 90 9.07 0.37 -2.41
C LEU A 90 9.81 1.69 -2.60
N LYS A 91 10.94 1.89 -1.91
CA LYS A 91 11.79 3.09 -2.07
C LYS A 91 12.27 3.26 -3.50
N THR A 92 12.64 2.17 -4.17
CA THR A 92 13.07 2.19 -5.57
C THR A 92 12.00 2.80 -6.47
N GLU A 93 10.73 2.43 -6.27
CA GLU A 93 9.61 2.95 -7.06
C GLU A 93 9.31 4.42 -6.73
N ILE A 94 9.34 4.81 -5.46
CA ILE A 94 9.09 6.20 -5.04
C ILE A 94 10.16 7.15 -5.59
N GLU A 95 11.43 6.77 -5.49
CA GLU A 95 12.54 7.62 -5.93
C GLU A 95 12.68 7.61 -7.45
N GLY A 96 12.57 6.44 -8.07
CA GLY A 96 12.77 6.24 -9.51
C GLY A 96 11.64 6.72 -10.40
N CYS A 97 10.39 6.72 -9.92
CA CYS A 97 9.23 7.03 -10.74
C CYS A 97 8.44 8.25 -10.21
N PRO A 98 8.30 9.35 -11.01
CA PRO A 98 7.55 10.54 -10.58
C PRO A 98 6.09 10.28 -10.21
N LYS A 99 5.43 9.36 -10.94
CA LYS A 99 4.03 8.98 -10.75
C LYS A 99 3.86 7.59 -10.16
N GLY A 100 4.87 7.13 -9.42
CA GLY A 100 4.91 5.76 -8.94
C GLY A 100 5.21 4.74 -10.03
N GLY A 101 5.33 3.49 -9.62
CA GLY A 101 5.77 2.42 -10.48
C GLY A 101 5.57 1.04 -9.87
N ARG A 102 5.98 0.05 -10.66
CA ARG A 102 6.00 -1.35 -10.28
C ARG A 102 7.33 -1.98 -10.69
N ASN A 103 7.95 -2.67 -9.75
CA ASN A 103 9.08 -3.55 -10.03
C ASN A 103 8.82 -4.98 -9.55
N THR A 104 9.55 -5.92 -10.15
CA THR A 104 9.71 -7.27 -9.61
C THR A 104 11.19 -7.48 -9.36
N LYS A 105 11.55 -7.83 -8.12
CA LYS A 105 12.92 -8.11 -7.71
C LYS A 105 12.96 -9.27 -6.72
N ASP A 106 13.87 -10.22 -6.98
CA ASP A 106 14.09 -11.38 -6.11
C ASP A 106 12.79 -12.12 -5.77
N GLY A 107 11.87 -12.25 -6.73
CA GLY A 107 10.60 -12.93 -6.55
C GLY A 107 9.55 -12.16 -5.73
N TRP A 108 9.76 -10.88 -5.46
CA TRP A 108 8.75 -9.97 -4.92
C TRP A 108 8.37 -8.95 -5.96
N GLN A 109 7.08 -8.67 -6.09
CA GLN A 109 6.60 -7.51 -6.84
C GLN A 109 6.26 -6.40 -5.84
N PHE A 110 6.77 -5.20 -6.08
CA PHE A 110 6.47 -4.01 -5.28
C PHE A 110 5.81 -2.96 -6.15
N ILE A 111 4.84 -2.26 -5.58
CA ILE A 111 4.13 -1.15 -6.22
C ILE A 111 4.08 0.00 -5.23
N ALA A 112 4.42 1.19 -5.71
CA ALA A 112 4.14 2.44 -5.03
C ALA A 112 3.39 3.34 -6.01
N ASP A 113 2.14 3.66 -5.71
CA ASP A 113 1.23 4.34 -6.64
C ASP A 113 0.55 5.55 -5.97
N PRO A 114 0.97 6.78 -6.30
CA PRO A 114 0.30 7.99 -5.85
C PRO A 114 -1.03 8.18 -6.59
N ASN A 115 -2.11 8.23 -5.82
CA ASN A 115 -3.47 8.37 -6.29
C ASN A 115 -4.13 9.63 -5.76
N ALA A 116 -4.93 10.32 -6.59
CA ALA A 116 -5.73 11.44 -6.14
C ALA A 116 -6.79 10.99 -5.11
N GLY A 117 -7.05 11.82 -4.12
CA GLY A 117 -7.95 11.54 -3.01
C GLY A 117 -7.24 11.06 -1.75
N SER A 118 -8.05 10.63 -0.77
CA SER A 118 -7.59 10.06 0.49
C SER A 118 -7.87 8.56 0.53
N CYS A 119 -7.20 7.89 1.45
CA CYS A 119 -7.39 6.48 1.78
C CYS A 119 -8.77 6.34 2.42
N THR A 120 -9.74 5.89 1.63
CA THR A 120 -11.03 5.48 2.13
C THR A 120 -10.99 3.99 2.39
N ASP A 121 -11.19 3.61 3.64
CA ASP A 121 -11.56 2.24 3.95
C ASP A 121 -12.96 1.99 3.33
N ILE A 122 -13.00 1.17 2.28
CA ILE A 122 -14.24 0.85 1.57
C ILE A 122 -15.19 0.11 2.52
N ASP A 123 -14.68 -0.70 3.45
CA ASP A 123 -15.47 -1.40 4.45
C ASP A 123 -16.03 -0.45 5.50
N PHE A 124 -15.27 0.56 5.93
CA PHE A 124 -15.81 1.63 6.78
C PHE A 124 -16.88 2.45 6.06
N THR A 125 -16.63 2.81 4.79
CA THR A 125 -17.53 3.65 3.99
C THR A 125 -18.86 2.96 3.70
N ASN A 126 -18.83 1.65 3.43
CA ASN A 126 -20.02 0.85 3.17
C ASN A 126 -20.80 0.53 4.46
N ASN A 127 -20.12 0.38 5.61
CA ASN A 127 -20.79 0.17 6.89
C ASN A 127 -21.42 1.46 7.45
N GLN A 128 -20.77 2.63 7.32
CA GLN A 128 -21.37 3.91 7.73
C GLN A 128 -22.61 4.28 6.90
N LYS A 129 -22.61 4.00 5.58
CA LYS A 129 -23.78 4.25 4.74
C LYS A 129 -25.01 3.45 5.18
N ARG A 130 -24.84 2.23 5.69
CA ARG A 130 -25.94 1.41 6.23
C ARG A 130 -26.47 2.00 7.54
N GLU A 131 -25.61 2.48 8.42
CA GLU A 131 -26.02 3.07 9.70
C GLU A 131 -26.81 4.37 9.49
N LEU A 132 -26.38 5.27 8.58
CA LEU A 132 -27.16 6.47 8.26
C LEU A 132 -28.52 6.15 7.61
N SER A 133 -28.59 5.14 6.74
CA SER A 133 -29.84 4.75 6.08
C SER A 133 -30.91 4.17 7.03
N LEU A 134 -30.49 3.66 8.19
CA LEU A 134 -31.41 3.17 9.24
C LEU A 134 -31.98 4.31 10.09
N ILE A 135 -31.31 5.46 10.16
CA ILE A 135 -31.75 6.62 10.95
C ILE A 135 -32.81 7.42 10.17
N ASP A 136 -32.70 7.51 8.84
CA ASP A 136 -33.67 8.21 7.99
C ASP A 136 -35.01 7.47 7.81
N SER A 137 -35.10 6.21 8.26
CA SER A 137 -36.34 5.42 8.16
C SER A 137 -37.30 5.62 9.35
N HIS A 138 -36.87 6.30 10.41
CA HIS A 138 -37.70 6.60 11.58
C HIS A 138 -37.72 8.10 11.85
N GLY A 139 -38.78 8.75 11.37
CA GLY A 139 -38.98 10.19 11.51
C GLY A 139 -39.04 10.69 12.95
N GLY A 140 -38.51 11.90 13.15
CA GLY A 140 -38.94 12.85 14.17
C GLY A 140 -37.97 13.07 15.35
N PRO A 141 -37.85 14.32 15.87
CA PRO A 141 -36.80 14.70 16.80
C PRO A 141 -37.14 14.26 18.22
N SER A 142 -36.55 13.16 18.68
CA SER A 142 -36.61 12.80 20.09
C SER A 142 -35.50 13.51 20.86
N LYS A 143 -35.89 14.55 21.61
CA LYS A 143 -35.12 15.10 22.73
C LYS A 143 -34.99 14.02 23.80
N ALA A 144 -33.99 13.18 23.70
CA ALA A 144 -33.57 12.34 24.81
C ALA A 144 -32.04 12.27 24.80
N LYS A 145 -31.41 12.83 25.84
CA LYS A 145 -30.01 12.52 26.17
C LYS A 145 -29.91 11.01 26.32
N PRO A 146 -29.09 10.29 25.53
CA PRO A 146 -28.78 8.92 25.86
C PRO A 146 -27.83 8.95 27.06
N ALA A 147 -28.28 8.38 28.16
CA ALA A 147 -27.43 8.02 29.27
C ALA A 147 -26.23 7.22 28.74
N MET A 148 -25.04 7.54 29.23
CA MET A 148 -23.84 6.73 29.08
C MET A 148 -24.12 5.33 29.64
N MET A 149 -24.57 4.43 28.78
CA MET A 149 -24.60 3.01 29.05
C MET A 149 -23.25 2.47 28.59
N ARG A 150 -22.34 2.28 29.55
CA ARG A 150 -21.12 1.48 29.37
C ARG A 150 -21.55 0.13 28.81
N ARG A 151 -21.28 -0.11 27.53
CA ARG A 151 -21.19 -1.46 26.99
C ARG A 151 -19.75 -1.89 27.17
N ASP A 152 -19.57 -2.91 28.00
CA ASP A 152 -18.32 -3.63 28.12
C ASP A 152 -17.89 -4.10 26.72
N ALA A 153 -16.75 -3.58 26.28
CA ALA A 153 -16.15 -3.91 25.01
C ALA A 153 -15.68 -5.38 25.04
N PRO A 154 -15.98 -6.20 24.02
CA PRO A 154 -15.16 -7.36 23.75
C PRO A 154 -13.76 -6.86 23.36
N ASN A 155 -12.79 -7.28 24.17
CA ASN A 155 -11.37 -7.00 24.03
C ASN A 155 -10.83 -7.57 22.71
N VAL A 156 -10.81 -6.74 21.67
CA VAL A 156 -10.02 -6.96 20.46
C VAL A 156 -9.10 -5.74 20.32
N PRO A 157 -7.77 -5.89 20.43
CA PRO A 157 -6.87 -4.75 20.37
C PRO A 157 -6.69 -4.28 18.92
N SER A 158 -7.61 -3.44 18.45
CA SER A 158 -7.34 -2.53 17.33
C SER A 158 -6.38 -1.45 17.83
N LYS A 159 -5.07 -1.70 17.76
CA LYS A 159 -4.07 -0.67 17.99
C LYS A 159 -4.06 0.28 16.79
N ALA A 160 -5.00 1.23 16.79
CA ALA A 160 -4.80 2.49 16.10
C ALA A 160 -3.67 3.22 16.84
N PHE A 161 -2.44 3.07 16.34
CA PHE A 161 -1.31 3.83 16.83
C PHE A 161 -1.23 5.14 16.06
N VAL A 162 -1.57 6.23 16.75
CA VAL A 162 -1.49 7.60 16.23
C VAL A 162 -0.13 8.16 16.63
N GLU A 163 0.80 8.24 15.69
CA GLU A 163 2.02 9.02 15.84
C GLU A 163 2.10 9.98 14.65
N GLY A 164 1.77 11.26 14.90
CA GLY A 164 1.88 12.38 13.96
C GLY A 164 1.07 12.28 12.66
N ASP A 165 -0.09 12.95 12.59
CA ASP A 165 -0.91 13.30 11.40
C ASP A 165 -1.20 12.28 10.28
N LEU A 166 -0.63 11.06 10.31
CA LEU A 166 -0.88 9.97 9.38
C LEU A 166 -2.06 9.13 9.86
N LEU A 167 -3.03 8.91 8.97
CA LEU A 167 -4.11 7.94 9.14
C LEU A 167 -3.80 6.70 8.29
N PHE A 168 -3.78 5.53 8.92
CA PHE A 168 -3.54 4.24 8.27
C PHE A 168 -4.84 3.45 8.17
N VAL A 169 -5.11 2.86 6.99
CA VAL A 169 -6.20 1.92 6.75
C VAL A 169 -5.59 0.57 6.35
N VAL A 170 -6.04 -0.52 6.98
CA VAL A 170 -5.57 -1.88 6.73
C VAL A 170 -6.78 -2.76 6.42
N ASP A 171 -6.82 -3.33 5.21
CA ASP A 171 -7.75 -4.42 4.89
C ASP A 171 -7.12 -5.74 5.37
N SER A 172 -7.75 -6.36 6.37
CA SER A 172 -7.35 -7.69 6.87
C SER A 172 -8.24 -8.76 6.26
N GLY A 173 -8.13 -8.97 4.95
CA GLY A 173 -8.71 -10.13 4.27
C GLY A 173 -8.04 -11.45 4.69
N MET A 174 -8.37 -11.95 5.88
CA MET A 174 -8.05 -13.31 6.34
C MET A 174 -9.25 -14.22 6.08
N SER A 175 -9.27 -14.89 4.94
CA SER A 175 -10.04 -16.13 4.77
C SER A 175 -9.08 -17.32 4.92
N ALA A 176 -8.92 -17.77 6.16
CA ALA A 176 -8.40 -19.10 6.42
C ALA A 176 -9.51 -20.10 6.11
N HIS A 177 -9.34 -20.91 5.08
CA HIS A 177 -10.04 -22.18 4.96
C HIS A 177 -9.16 -23.24 5.63
N GLU A 178 -9.62 -23.74 6.77
CA GLU A 178 -9.20 -25.02 7.35
C GLU A 178 -9.68 -26.16 6.43
N GLU A 179 -8.77 -27.06 6.08
CA GLU A 179 -9.00 -28.51 5.94
C GLU A 179 -7.79 -29.27 6.51
#